data_AF-A0A7S3B8G2-F1
#
_entry.id   AF-A0A7S3B8G2-F1
#
_cell.length_a   1.000
_cell.length_b   1.000
_cell.length_c   1.000
_cell.angle_alpha   90.00
_cell.angle_beta   90.00
_cell.angle_gamma   90.00
#
_symmetry.space_group_name_H-M   'P 1'
#
loop_
_entity.id
_entity.type
_entity.pdbx_description
1 polymer ?
#
loop_
_entity_poly.entity_id
_entity_poly.type
_entity_poly.pdbx_seq_one_letter_code
_entity_poly.pdbx_strand_id
1 'polypeptide(L)'
;KSFTACDVAAPVAMEGTNATLLAACGALAGRVAKLEELAAGAAAEATTHGRVLLQTNETIELLTLSEEVVGVNLAIDTLWQLLAAFMVFLMQAGFAALEAGSVRAKNTKNILLKNLLDACLGAVVWWALGFPFAFGARFNGSNGWIGANNFFLAQYNHVPYTTAQPRYNIELVNFGRTGGDPDGLGGVDTGEAGLSGYAFWMFQWAFAATTATIVSGAVAERCRFVGYLIYQSVLIAFVYPVVVHWVWSTEGWLSAFFVPPNTDDRGTCDGVCENLFNGIVDFAGSGVVHLVGGTAALWSAYILGPRIGRFGSNGEVNDLQPHSLPLATLGVLIMWFGWYGFNCGSTLALADGLWYVAAKVAVVTTLSAAGGGCGTVILGMIMRQPIDLAPVLNGILSGLVACCAGTATFEPFAGLVVGLVASWLYAGASAGLKKLRIDDPLDASPVHLVNGAWGLIAAGLLSTRTNTIAAYGNPGPTNQEPTDFIFTDSGHKYWGGF
;
A
#
# COMPACT_ATOMS: atom_id res chain seq x y z
N LYS A 1 3.06 39.30 -23.99
CA LYS A 1 4.05 40.40 -23.80
C LYS A 1 4.31 40.59 -22.30
N SER A 2 5.13 39.76 -21.67
CA SER A 2 5.55 39.91 -20.26
C SER A 2 6.51 38.78 -19.84
N PHE A 3 7.69 38.72 -20.46
CA PHE A 3 8.83 37.98 -19.92
C PHE A 3 9.99 38.96 -19.81
N THR A 4 10.31 39.35 -18.58
CA THR A 4 11.56 40.01 -18.23
C THR A 4 12.59 38.94 -17.92
N ALA A 5 13.80 39.07 -18.47
CA ALA A 5 14.87 38.09 -18.27
C ALA A 5 15.26 37.98 -16.79
N CYS A 6 15.64 36.76 -16.38
CA CYS A 6 16.35 36.54 -15.12
C CYS A 6 17.85 36.67 -15.38
N ASP A 7 18.53 37.56 -14.67
CA ASP A 7 19.97 37.80 -14.84
C ASP A 7 20.81 36.58 -14.45
N VAL A 8 21.67 36.11 -15.37
CA VAL A 8 22.55 34.97 -15.16
C VAL A 8 23.90 35.44 -14.59
N ALA A 9 23.95 35.65 -13.27
CA ALA A 9 25.11 36.21 -12.58
C ALA A 9 26.11 35.17 -12.07
N ALA A 10 27.16 34.92 -12.87
CA ALA A 10 28.45 34.29 -12.54
C ALA A 10 28.47 32.80 -12.07
N PRO A 11 29.50 32.02 -12.46
CA PRO A 11 29.62 30.61 -12.07
C PRO A 11 30.27 30.42 -10.69
N VAL A 12 29.63 29.63 -9.83
CA VAL A 12 30.27 29.01 -8.64
C VAL A 12 30.59 27.56 -8.99
N ALA A 13 31.86 27.16 -8.86
CA ALA A 13 32.29 25.80 -9.17
C ALA A 13 31.89 24.82 -8.05
N MET A 14 31.07 23.81 -8.38
CA MET A 14 30.82 22.63 -7.54
C MET A 14 30.76 21.39 -8.43
N GLU A 15 31.45 20.32 -8.01
CA GLU A 15 31.60 19.08 -8.77
C GLU A 15 30.57 18.01 -8.36
N GLY A 16 30.32 17.05 -9.28
CA GLY A 16 29.46 15.88 -9.03
C GLY A 16 27.98 16.12 -9.34
N THR A 17 27.37 15.16 -10.05
CA THR A 17 25.94 15.00 -10.43
C THR A 17 25.17 16.17 -11.04
N ASN A 18 25.31 17.41 -10.58
CA ASN A 18 24.67 18.59 -11.15
C ASN A 18 25.16 18.94 -12.55
N ALA A 19 26.37 18.53 -12.95
CA ALA A 19 26.91 18.82 -14.29
C ALA A 19 26.03 18.26 -15.42
N THR A 20 25.46 17.05 -15.26
CA THR A 20 24.52 16.45 -16.23
C THR A 20 23.18 17.18 -16.26
N LEU A 21 22.67 17.63 -15.10
CA LEU A 21 21.42 18.38 -15.02
C LEU A 21 21.59 19.78 -15.63
N LEU A 22 22.71 20.46 -15.35
CA LEU A 22 23.04 21.77 -15.91
C LEU A 22 23.33 21.68 -17.42
N ALA A 23 23.92 20.59 -17.90
CA ALA A 23 24.07 20.32 -19.32
C ALA A 23 22.72 20.06 -20.01
N ALA A 24 21.79 19.35 -19.36
CA ALA A 24 20.43 19.17 -19.87
C ALA A 24 19.68 20.51 -19.94
N CYS A 25 19.71 21.32 -18.88
CA CYS A 25 19.13 22.66 -18.88
C CYS A 25 19.80 23.59 -19.90
N GLY A 26 21.12 23.51 -20.09
CA GLY A 26 21.85 24.27 -21.10
C GLY A 26 21.51 23.84 -22.54
N ALA A 27 21.35 22.55 -22.78
CA ALA A 27 20.87 22.02 -24.06
C ALA A 27 19.41 22.42 -24.34
N LEU A 28 18.56 22.46 -23.30
CA LEU A 28 17.19 22.93 -23.39
C LEU A 28 17.14 24.44 -23.70
N ALA A 29 17.91 25.26 -22.99
CA ALA A 29 18.01 26.71 -23.26
C ALA A 29 18.58 27.00 -24.67
N GLY A 30 19.59 26.24 -25.12
CA GLY A 30 20.12 26.33 -26.48
C GLY A 30 19.12 25.89 -27.56
N ARG A 31 18.24 24.93 -27.25
CA ARG A 31 17.10 24.57 -28.11
C ARG A 31 16.05 25.67 -28.15
N VAL A 32 15.66 26.24 -27.01
CA VAL A 32 14.69 27.35 -26.93
C VAL A 32 15.17 28.58 -27.70
N ALA A 33 16.41 29.03 -27.48
CA ALA A 33 16.98 30.16 -28.21
C ALA A 33 17.01 29.92 -29.73
N LYS A 34 17.25 28.68 -30.17
CA LYS A 34 17.21 28.29 -31.59
C LYS A 34 15.78 28.20 -32.15
N LEU A 35 14.79 27.83 -31.33
CA LEU A 35 13.37 27.92 -31.69
C LEU A 35 12.93 29.38 -31.82
N GLU A 36 13.40 30.30 -30.96
CA GLU A 36 13.14 31.74 -31.09
C GLU A 36 13.78 32.32 -32.36
N GLU A 37 15.02 31.94 -32.70
CA GLU A 37 15.69 32.32 -33.96
C GLU A 37 14.94 31.79 -35.19
N LEU A 38 14.53 30.52 -35.17
CA LEU A 38 13.73 29.90 -36.24
C LEU A 38 12.34 30.53 -36.37
N ALA A 39 11.68 30.88 -35.27
CA ALA A 39 10.39 31.57 -35.29
C ALA A 39 10.50 33.00 -35.84
N ALA A 40 11.58 33.72 -35.49
CA ALA A 40 11.88 35.04 -36.03
C ALA A 40 12.15 34.99 -37.54
N GLY A 41 12.84 33.96 -38.03
CA GLY A 41 13.02 33.71 -39.46
C GLY A 41 11.73 33.31 -40.19
N ALA A 42 10.98 32.35 -39.64
CA ALA A 42 9.75 31.83 -40.24
C ALA A 42 8.66 32.90 -40.41
N ALA A 43 8.63 33.91 -39.53
CA ALA A 43 7.72 35.04 -39.64
C ALA A 43 7.92 35.89 -40.91
N ALA A 44 9.09 35.82 -41.57
CA ALA A 44 9.42 36.63 -42.74
C ALA A 44 8.95 36.02 -44.09
N GLU A 45 8.92 34.69 -44.23
CA GLU A 45 8.70 34.03 -45.54
C GLU A 45 7.58 32.98 -45.59
N ALA A 46 6.97 32.59 -44.46
CA ALA A 46 6.02 31.47 -44.42
C ALA A 46 4.66 31.76 -45.10
N THR A 47 4.56 31.37 -46.37
CA THR A 47 3.26 31.11 -47.06
C THR A 47 2.46 30.02 -46.33
N THR A 48 1.16 29.92 -46.63
CA THR A 48 0.20 29.12 -45.85
C THR A 48 0.61 27.66 -45.63
N HIS A 49 1.27 27.01 -46.60
CA HIS A 49 1.78 25.64 -46.44
C HIS A 49 2.90 25.52 -45.38
N GLY A 50 3.79 26.51 -45.28
CA GLY A 50 4.87 26.51 -44.29
C GLY A 50 4.36 26.57 -42.85
N ARG A 51 3.25 27.28 -42.62
CA ARG A 51 2.60 27.36 -41.30
C ARG A 51 1.99 26.02 -40.89
N VAL A 52 1.37 25.30 -41.82
CA VAL A 52 0.84 23.96 -41.54
C VAL A 52 1.97 22.99 -41.19
N LEU A 53 3.08 23.01 -41.95
CA LEU A 53 4.24 22.14 -41.69
C LEU A 53 4.91 22.44 -40.35
N LEU A 54 5.02 23.72 -39.97
CA LEU A 54 5.54 24.10 -38.65
C LEU A 54 4.61 23.64 -37.52
N GLN A 55 3.29 23.87 -37.64
CA GLN A 55 2.33 23.37 -36.64
C GLN A 55 2.34 21.85 -36.53
N THR A 56 2.49 21.09 -37.63
CA THR A 56 2.64 19.63 -37.53
C THR A 56 3.95 19.22 -36.86
N ASN A 57 5.07 19.91 -37.12
CA ASN A 57 6.33 19.60 -36.45
C ASN A 57 6.30 19.95 -34.96
N GLU A 58 5.76 21.10 -34.58
CA GLU A 58 5.55 21.50 -33.17
C GLU A 58 4.64 20.50 -32.45
N THR A 59 3.58 20.02 -33.12
CA THR A 59 2.67 19.00 -32.58
C THR A 59 3.38 17.65 -32.42
N ILE A 60 4.24 17.26 -33.37
CA ILE A 60 5.04 16.02 -33.29
C ILE A 60 6.07 16.11 -32.17
N GLU A 61 6.80 17.22 -32.01
CA GLU A 61 7.75 17.40 -30.91
C GLU A 61 7.03 17.40 -29.54
N LEU A 62 5.85 18.03 -29.43
CA LEU A 62 5.01 17.99 -28.23
C LEU A 62 4.49 16.57 -27.92
N LEU A 63 4.07 15.82 -28.93
CA LEU A 63 3.63 14.42 -28.77
C LEU A 63 4.79 13.55 -28.29
N THR A 64 5.95 13.59 -28.94
CA THR A 64 7.12 12.80 -28.52
C THR A 64 7.62 13.19 -27.13
N LEU A 65 7.58 14.48 -26.77
CA LEU A 65 7.91 14.94 -25.42
C LEU A 65 6.90 14.43 -24.39
N SER A 66 5.61 14.35 -24.73
CA SER A 66 4.59 13.79 -23.85
C SER A 66 4.79 12.28 -23.63
N GLU A 67 5.15 11.53 -24.67
CA GLU A 67 5.50 10.11 -24.59
C GLU A 67 6.75 9.87 -23.72
N GLU A 68 7.80 10.68 -23.87
CA GLU A 68 9.01 10.62 -23.03
C GLU A 68 8.68 10.90 -21.55
N VAL A 69 7.92 11.95 -21.24
CA VAL A 69 7.52 12.30 -19.86
C VAL A 69 6.67 11.20 -19.24
N VAL A 70 5.72 10.65 -20.00
CA VAL A 70 4.88 9.52 -19.59
C VAL A 70 5.74 8.28 -19.30
N GLY A 71 6.70 7.95 -20.15
CA GLY A 71 7.64 6.85 -19.96
C GLY A 71 8.52 7.02 -18.70
N VAL A 72 8.97 8.24 -18.41
CA VAL A 72 9.76 8.56 -17.20
C VAL A 72 8.91 8.43 -15.93
N ASN A 73 7.70 9.02 -15.90
CA ASN A 73 6.77 8.86 -14.76
C ASN A 73 6.48 7.38 -14.47
N LEU A 74 6.24 6.60 -15.52
CA LEU A 74 5.97 5.17 -15.47
C LEU A 74 7.15 4.34 -14.92
N ALA A 75 8.38 4.69 -15.29
CA ALA A 75 9.59 4.09 -14.73
C ALA A 75 9.78 4.43 -13.25
N ILE A 76 9.48 5.68 -12.84
CA ILE A 76 9.55 6.14 -11.45
C ILE A 76 8.50 5.44 -10.58
N ASP A 77 7.24 5.36 -11.03
CA ASP A 77 6.15 4.65 -10.34
C ASP A 77 6.50 3.16 -10.14
N THR A 78 7.04 2.51 -11.17
CA THR A 78 7.46 1.10 -11.11
C THR A 78 8.65 0.90 -10.16
N LEU A 79 9.65 1.80 -10.19
CA LEU A 79 10.79 1.77 -9.27
C LEU A 79 10.35 1.96 -7.81
N TRP A 80 9.42 2.89 -7.56
CA TRP A 80 8.84 3.13 -6.24
C TRP A 80 8.15 1.88 -5.69
N GLN A 81 7.28 1.27 -6.48
CA GLN A 81 6.53 0.08 -6.07
C GLN A 81 7.42 -1.13 -5.83
N LEU A 82 8.47 -1.33 -6.66
CA LEU A 82 9.48 -2.38 -6.41
C LEU A 82 10.31 -2.13 -5.16
N LEU A 83 10.82 -0.91 -4.95
CA LEU A 83 11.57 -0.54 -3.75
C LEU A 83 10.71 -0.75 -2.49
N ALA A 84 9.45 -0.31 -2.53
CA ALA A 84 8.50 -0.52 -1.46
C ALA A 84 8.22 -2.01 -1.21
N ALA A 85 8.03 -2.82 -2.27
CA ALA A 85 7.85 -4.26 -2.15
C ALA A 85 9.06 -4.96 -1.51
N PHE A 86 10.29 -4.53 -1.83
CA PHE A 86 11.51 -5.04 -1.19
C PHE A 86 11.59 -4.64 0.29
N MET A 87 11.14 -3.43 0.64
CA MET A 87 11.06 -2.98 2.03
C MET A 87 9.99 -3.74 2.83
N VAL A 88 8.83 -4.05 2.24
CA VAL A 88 7.82 -4.91 2.88
C VAL A 88 8.33 -6.35 3.00
N PHE A 89 8.98 -6.90 1.98
CA PHE A 89 9.58 -8.22 2.08
C PHE A 89 10.67 -8.28 3.17
N LEU A 90 11.43 -7.20 3.38
CA LEU A 90 12.38 -7.09 4.48
C LEU A 90 11.71 -7.13 5.87
N MET A 91 10.41 -6.82 5.98
CA MET A 91 9.65 -7.05 7.23
C MET A 91 9.65 -8.53 7.64
N GLN A 92 9.77 -9.49 6.70
CA GLN A 92 9.91 -10.92 7.03
C GLN A 92 11.18 -11.22 7.85
N ALA A 93 12.28 -10.51 7.59
CA ALA A 93 13.48 -10.59 8.45
C ALA A 93 13.23 -9.93 9.82
N GLY A 94 12.40 -8.89 9.85
CA GLY A 94 11.93 -8.23 11.07
C GLY A 94 11.07 -9.14 11.95
N PHE A 95 10.03 -9.76 11.40
CA PHE A 95 9.24 -10.81 12.06
C PHE A 95 10.13 -11.96 12.51
N ALA A 96 10.99 -12.50 11.63
CA ALA A 96 11.88 -13.61 11.97
C ALA A 96 12.78 -13.30 13.19
N ALA A 97 13.30 -12.07 13.30
CA ALA A 97 14.05 -11.62 14.47
C ALA A 97 13.16 -11.36 15.71
N LEU A 98 12.00 -10.72 15.54
CA LEU A 98 11.02 -10.47 16.59
C LEU A 98 10.54 -11.77 17.25
N GLU A 99 10.09 -12.72 16.43
CA GLU A 99 9.59 -14.02 16.86
C GLU A 99 10.70 -14.88 17.45
N ALA A 100 11.89 -14.90 16.83
CA ALA A 100 13.06 -15.57 17.40
C ALA A 100 13.38 -15.05 18.80
N GLY A 101 13.57 -13.73 18.94
CA GLY A 101 13.90 -13.11 20.23
C GLY A 101 12.84 -13.36 21.31
N SER A 102 11.57 -13.35 20.91
CA SER A 102 10.41 -13.51 21.80
C SER A 102 10.13 -14.94 22.27
N VAL A 103 10.53 -15.98 21.53
CA VAL A 103 10.39 -17.38 21.98
C VAL A 103 11.55 -17.83 22.88
N ARG A 104 11.37 -18.96 23.57
CA ARG A 104 12.45 -19.62 24.33
C ARG A 104 13.45 -20.26 23.36
N ALA A 105 14.75 -20.12 23.61
CA ALA A 105 15.84 -20.47 22.68
C ALA A 105 15.76 -21.86 22.01
N LYS A 106 15.20 -22.87 22.68
CA LYS A 106 14.99 -24.22 22.11
C LYS A 106 14.04 -24.26 20.91
N ASN A 107 13.19 -23.25 20.75
CA ASN A 107 12.17 -23.15 19.71
C ASN A 107 12.59 -22.26 18.52
N THR A 108 13.71 -21.54 18.64
CA THR A 108 14.18 -20.55 17.64
C THR A 108 14.32 -21.15 16.22
N LYS A 109 14.77 -22.40 16.09
CA LYS A 109 14.88 -23.06 14.77
C LYS A 109 13.51 -23.35 14.12
N ASN A 110 12.48 -23.62 14.91
CA ASN A 110 11.13 -23.90 14.42
C ASN A 110 10.46 -22.60 13.95
N ILE A 111 10.60 -21.52 14.72
CA ILE A 111 9.95 -20.24 14.40
C ILE A 111 10.57 -19.56 13.17
N LEU A 112 11.90 -19.58 13.03
CA LEU A 112 12.60 -19.09 11.83
C LEU A 112 12.21 -19.88 10.55
N LEU A 113 11.99 -21.19 10.67
CA LEU A 113 11.60 -22.03 9.55
C LEU A 113 10.14 -21.80 9.09
N LYS A 114 9.29 -21.26 9.96
CA LYS A 114 7.93 -20.81 9.58
C LYS A 114 8.01 -19.55 8.71
N ASN A 115 8.54 -18.46 9.26
CA ASN A 115 8.73 -17.18 8.56
C ASN A 115 9.31 -17.36 7.14
N LEU A 116 10.37 -18.19 7.01
CA LEU A 116 10.99 -18.45 5.71
C LEU A 116 10.05 -19.18 4.72
N LEU A 117 9.15 -20.03 5.19
CA LEU A 117 8.16 -20.73 4.36
C LEU A 117 6.87 -19.94 4.15
N ASP A 118 6.50 -19.02 5.05
CA ASP A 118 5.44 -18.04 4.78
C ASP A 118 5.81 -17.14 3.59
N ALA A 119 7.12 -16.86 3.41
CA ALA A 119 7.66 -16.34 2.16
C ALA A 119 7.66 -17.40 1.03
N CYS A 120 8.40 -18.50 1.16
CA CYS A 120 8.65 -19.41 0.02
C CYS A 120 7.41 -20.18 -0.48
N LEU A 121 6.61 -20.75 0.43
CA LEU A 121 5.38 -21.45 0.08
C LEU A 121 4.25 -20.45 -0.19
N GLY A 122 4.20 -19.34 0.56
CA GLY A 122 3.28 -18.24 0.29
C GLY A 122 3.43 -17.65 -1.12
N ALA A 123 4.65 -17.53 -1.66
CA ALA A 123 4.88 -17.10 -3.05
C ALA A 123 4.22 -18.04 -4.07
N VAL A 124 4.40 -19.35 -3.91
CA VAL A 124 3.80 -20.37 -4.80
C VAL A 124 2.27 -20.35 -4.71
N VAL A 125 1.73 -20.23 -3.49
CA VAL A 125 0.27 -20.19 -3.26
C VAL A 125 -0.35 -18.88 -3.78
N TRP A 126 0.32 -17.75 -3.59
CA TRP A 126 -0.13 -16.44 -4.07
C TRP A 126 -0.09 -16.35 -5.60
N TRP A 127 0.96 -16.89 -6.24
CA TRP A 127 1.07 -17.03 -7.69
C TRP A 127 -0.03 -17.92 -8.29
N ALA A 128 -0.28 -19.08 -7.68
CA ALA A 128 -1.22 -20.06 -8.21
C ALA A 128 -2.69 -19.66 -7.99
N LEU A 129 -3.03 -19.16 -6.80
CA LEU A 129 -4.43 -19.00 -6.35
C LEU A 129 -4.70 -17.64 -5.69
N GLY A 130 -3.80 -17.14 -4.84
CA GLY A 130 -4.08 -15.97 -4.00
C GLY A 130 -4.32 -14.68 -4.80
N PHE A 131 -3.39 -14.30 -5.67
CA PHE A 131 -3.54 -13.14 -6.53
C PHE A 131 -4.77 -13.23 -7.47
N PRO A 132 -5.07 -14.39 -8.11
CA PRO A 132 -6.34 -14.65 -8.81
C PRO A 132 -7.60 -14.33 -7.99
N PHE A 133 -7.69 -14.81 -6.75
CA PHE A 133 -8.87 -14.58 -5.92
C PHE A 133 -8.96 -13.15 -5.35
N ALA A 134 -7.84 -12.43 -5.28
CA ALA A 134 -7.78 -11.03 -4.87
C ALA A 134 -8.12 -10.06 -6.00
N PHE A 135 -7.38 -10.15 -7.11
CA PHE A 135 -7.35 -9.15 -8.19
C PHE A 135 -7.70 -9.72 -9.58
N GLY A 136 -8.08 -11.00 -9.67
CA GLY A 136 -8.53 -11.60 -10.93
C GLY A 136 -9.95 -11.15 -11.27
N ALA A 137 -10.14 -10.47 -12.39
CA ALA A 137 -11.44 -10.02 -12.87
C ALA A 137 -12.35 -11.19 -13.31
N ARG A 138 -13.58 -10.88 -13.72
CA ARG A 138 -14.67 -11.87 -13.87
C ARG A 138 -14.79 -12.43 -15.29
N PHE A 139 -14.82 -13.76 -15.42
CA PHE A 139 -15.36 -14.40 -16.62
C PHE A 139 -16.89 -14.40 -16.58
N ASN A 140 -17.54 -13.81 -17.59
CA ASN A 140 -19.00 -13.68 -17.71
C ASN A 140 -19.70 -12.98 -16.52
N GLY A 141 -18.97 -12.15 -15.77
CA GLY A 141 -19.52 -11.15 -14.84
C GLY A 141 -19.88 -11.60 -13.41
N SER A 142 -20.05 -10.57 -12.57
CA SER A 142 -21.21 -10.36 -11.68
C SER A 142 -20.93 -10.38 -10.15
N ASN A 143 -20.01 -11.22 -9.67
CA ASN A 143 -19.80 -11.41 -8.22
C ASN A 143 -18.76 -10.43 -7.60
N GLY A 144 -19.15 -9.64 -6.59
CA GLY A 144 -18.26 -8.70 -5.86
C GLY A 144 -17.52 -9.27 -4.65
N TRP A 145 -17.46 -10.60 -4.50
CA TRP A 145 -16.99 -11.29 -3.29
C TRP A 145 -15.64 -12.00 -3.46
N ILE A 146 -15.25 -12.37 -4.68
CA ILE A 146 -14.00 -13.07 -4.97
C ILE A 146 -13.63 -12.95 -6.45
N GLY A 147 -12.34 -12.78 -6.76
CA GLY A 147 -11.82 -12.80 -8.12
C GLY A 147 -11.86 -14.19 -8.78
N ALA A 148 -11.76 -14.24 -10.12
CA ALA A 148 -12.06 -15.47 -10.89
C ALA A 148 -11.18 -15.74 -12.13
N ASN A 149 -10.11 -14.98 -12.38
CA ASN A 149 -9.21 -15.20 -13.53
C ASN A 149 -7.72 -15.05 -13.15
N ASN A 150 -6.82 -15.06 -14.15
CA ASN A 150 -5.38 -14.87 -13.99
C ASN A 150 -4.64 -15.95 -13.15
N PHE A 151 -5.23 -17.13 -12.97
CA PHE A 151 -4.58 -18.29 -12.33
C PHE A 151 -3.19 -18.58 -12.90
N PHE A 152 -2.21 -18.81 -12.03
CA PHE A 152 -0.79 -18.99 -12.37
C PHE A 152 -0.17 -17.84 -13.19
N LEU A 153 -0.80 -16.66 -13.21
CA LEU A 153 -0.51 -15.55 -14.14
C LEU A 153 -0.59 -15.94 -15.63
N ALA A 154 -1.24 -17.07 -15.97
CA ALA A 154 -1.24 -17.65 -17.31
C ALA A 154 -2.04 -16.87 -18.37
N GLN A 155 -2.81 -15.87 -17.94
CA GLN A 155 -3.53 -14.90 -18.79
C GLN A 155 -3.20 -13.45 -18.37
N TYR A 156 -2.10 -13.25 -17.65
CA TYR A 156 -1.63 -11.93 -17.25
C TYR A 156 -0.97 -11.25 -18.46
N ASN A 157 -1.82 -10.71 -19.35
CA ASN A 157 -1.42 -10.18 -20.64
C ASN A 157 -0.31 -9.12 -20.51
N HIS A 158 0.68 -9.17 -21.40
CA HIS A 158 1.64 -8.07 -21.59
C HIS A 158 0.94 -6.89 -22.28
N VAL A 159 0.32 -6.02 -21.49
CA VAL A 159 -0.42 -4.84 -21.99
C VAL A 159 0.11 -3.58 -21.30
N PRO A 160 0.32 -2.49 -22.04
CA PRO A 160 0.36 -1.15 -21.49
C PRO A 160 -0.99 -0.45 -21.69
N TYR A 161 -1.59 0.38 -20.81
CA TYR A 161 -1.60 0.63 -19.34
C TYR A 161 -2.56 1.85 -19.09
N THR A 162 -2.65 2.53 -17.91
CA THR A 162 -3.49 3.79 -17.77
C THR A 162 -3.20 4.76 -16.58
N THR A 163 -3.71 6.01 -16.70
CA THR A 163 -4.01 7.15 -15.74
C THR A 163 -3.89 6.99 -14.20
N ALA A 164 -3.36 7.96 -13.42
CA ALA A 164 -3.20 7.84 -11.94
C ALA A 164 -4.47 8.10 -11.08
N GLN A 165 -4.76 7.20 -10.13
CA GLN A 165 -5.87 7.12 -9.13
C GLN A 165 -7.34 7.21 -9.63
N PRO A 166 -7.62 7.77 -10.82
CA PRO A 166 -8.46 7.08 -11.81
C PRO A 166 -7.94 5.73 -12.32
N ARG A 167 -6.71 5.33 -11.95
CA ARG A 167 -6.05 4.02 -12.21
C ARG A 167 -6.82 2.78 -11.73
N TYR A 168 -7.97 3.01 -11.09
CA TYR A 168 -8.84 2.01 -10.47
C TYR A 168 -10.23 1.97 -11.10
N ASN A 169 -10.47 2.73 -12.17
CA ASN A 169 -11.61 2.46 -13.04
C ASN A 169 -11.25 1.27 -13.96
N ILE A 170 -11.39 0.04 -13.48
CA ILE A 170 -11.45 -1.13 -14.40
C ILE A 170 -12.81 -1.06 -15.10
N GLU A 171 -12.88 -0.18 -16.09
CA GLU A 171 -13.86 -0.32 -17.15
C GLU A 171 -13.38 -1.49 -18.01
N LEU A 172 -13.90 -2.68 -17.73
CA LEU A 172 -13.88 -3.81 -18.67
C LEU A 172 -14.78 -3.43 -19.86
N VAL A 173 -14.32 -2.50 -20.70
CA VAL A 173 -14.99 -2.13 -21.95
C VAL A 173 -14.98 -3.36 -22.83
N ASN A 174 -16.11 -4.05 -22.78
CA ASN A 174 -16.49 -5.23 -23.55
C ASN A 174 -15.51 -5.64 -24.66
N PHE A 175 -14.94 -6.84 -24.54
CA PHE A 175 -14.59 -7.64 -25.72
C PHE A 175 -15.87 -8.18 -26.39
N GLY A 176 -16.74 -7.21 -26.77
CA GLY A 176 -18.09 -7.34 -27.30
C GLY A 176 -18.15 -7.17 -28.82
N ARG A 177 -17.03 -7.44 -29.51
CA ARG A 177 -16.99 -7.89 -30.90
C ARG A 177 -17.55 -6.90 -31.95
N THR A 178 -16.72 -5.95 -32.38
CA THR A 178 -16.90 -5.23 -33.65
C THR A 178 -15.60 -5.17 -34.46
N GLY A 179 -15.27 -6.28 -35.12
CA GLY A 179 -14.07 -6.44 -35.94
C GLY A 179 -13.86 -7.93 -36.24
N GLY A 180 -13.44 -8.26 -37.45
CA GLY A 180 -13.17 -9.64 -37.85
C GLY A 180 -11.67 -9.92 -37.90
N ASP A 181 -11.15 -10.68 -36.96
CA ASP A 181 -9.95 -11.51 -37.17
C ASP A 181 -10.39 -12.76 -37.95
N PRO A 182 -9.94 -12.97 -39.20
CA PRO A 182 -10.28 -14.17 -39.98
C PRO A 182 -9.45 -15.39 -39.60
N ASP A 183 -8.29 -15.20 -38.96
CA ASP A 183 -7.20 -16.18 -38.90
C ASP A 183 -7.06 -16.82 -37.51
N GLY A 184 -7.69 -16.24 -36.48
CA GLY A 184 -7.89 -16.87 -35.17
C GLY A 184 -6.62 -16.96 -34.32
N LEU A 185 -5.67 -16.04 -34.53
CA LEU A 185 -4.34 -16.04 -33.92
C LEU A 185 -4.06 -14.76 -33.13
N GLY A 186 -4.97 -14.43 -32.20
CA GLY A 186 -4.67 -13.59 -31.04
C GLY A 186 -4.20 -12.17 -31.37
N GLY A 187 -5.10 -11.33 -31.88
CA GLY A 187 -4.83 -9.89 -32.02
C GLY A 187 -4.43 -9.23 -30.69
N VAL A 188 -3.31 -8.51 -30.71
CA VAL A 188 -2.81 -7.68 -29.60
C VAL A 188 -3.06 -6.23 -29.94
N ASP A 189 -4.15 -5.65 -29.41
CA ASP A 189 -4.37 -4.20 -29.46
C ASP A 189 -3.50 -3.49 -28.42
N THR A 190 -2.91 -2.35 -28.78
CA THR A 190 -1.89 -1.64 -28.00
C THR A 190 -2.30 -0.20 -27.70
N GLY A 191 -2.40 0.21 -26.42
CA GLY A 191 -2.67 1.61 -26.06
C GLY A 191 -2.56 1.98 -24.57
N GLU A 192 -1.81 3.06 -24.29
CA GLU A 192 -1.73 3.86 -23.04
C GLU A 192 -0.76 3.42 -21.90
N ALA A 193 -0.71 4.14 -20.76
CA ALA A 193 0.48 4.24 -19.87
C ALA A 193 0.23 4.30 -18.32
N GLY A 194 0.93 3.47 -17.52
CA GLY A 194 0.76 3.35 -16.04
C GLY A 194 0.94 1.94 -15.40
N LEU A 195 2.05 1.74 -14.66
CA LEU A 195 2.47 0.61 -13.78
C LEU A 195 2.66 -0.82 -14.36
N SER A 196 3.88 -1.36 -14.19
CA SER A 196 4.18 -2.79 -14.44
C SER A 196 3.48 -3.72 -13.46
N GLY A 197 2.56 -4.56 -13.96
CA GLY A 197 1.76 -5.47 -13.15
C GLY A 197 2.56 -6.51 -12.34
N TYR A 198 3.78 -6.86 -12.75
CA TYR A 198 4.68 -7.71 -11.97
C TYR A 198 5.20 -7.01 -10.70
N ALA A 199 5.37 -5.68 -10.71
CA ALA A 199 5.70 -4.91 -9.51
C ALA A 199 4.52 -4.90 -8.53
N PHE A 200 3.29 -4.75 -9.02
CA PHE A 200 2.08 -4.82 -8.19
C PHE A 200 1.87 -6.22 -7.60
N TRP A 201 2.08 -7.28 -8.40
CA TRP A 201 2.07 -8.67 -7.92
C TRP A 201 3.07 -8.90 -6.78
N MET A 202 4.31 -8.42 -6.96
CA MET A 202 5.39 -8.53 -5.96
C MET A 202 5.08 -7.74 -4.68
N PHE A 203 4.51 -6.54 -4.81
CA PHE A 203 4.07 -5.71 -3.70
C PHE A 203 2.96 -6.42 -2.90
N GLN A 204 1.89 -6.86 -3.57
CA GLN A 204 0.76 -7.54 -2.94
C GLN A 204 1.13 -8.92 -2.36
N TRP A 205 2.08 -9.64 -2.96
CA TRP A 205 2.65 -10.86 -2.37
C TRP A 205 3.29 -10.58 -1.01
N ALA A 206 4.06 -9.51 -0.88
CA ALA A 206 4.73 -9.16 0.36
C ALA A 206 3.73 -8.83 1.50
N PHE A 207 2.54 -8.31 1.15
CA PHE A 207 1.42 -8.12 2.08
C PHE A 207 0.73 -9.46 2.44
N ALA A 208 0.57 -10.38 1.48
CA ALA A 208 0.05 -11.72 1.73
C ALA A 208 0.95 -12.52 2.69
N ALA A 209 2.27 -12.51 2.46
CA ALA A 209 3.26 -13.11 3.34
C ALA A 209 3.29 -12.43 4.72
N THR A 210 3.12 -11.10 4.78
CA THR A 210 2.97 -10.35 6.04
C THR A 210 1.73 -10.82 6.83
N THR A 211 0.61 -11.05 6.16
CA THR A 211 -0.62 -11.55 6.79
C THR A 211 -0.45 -12.95 7.39
N ALA A 212 0.32 -13.83 6.74
CA ALA A 212 0.60 -15.18 7.23
C ALA A 212 1.54 -15.21 8.44
N THR A 213 2.64 -14.44 8.42
CA THR A 213 3.62 -14.43 9.52
C THR A 213 3.08 -13.77 10.81
N ILE A 214 2.03 -12.95 10.76
CA ILE A 214 1.29 -12.53 11.98
C ILE A 214 0.81 -13.76 12.79
N VAL A 215 0.57 -14.90 12.13
CA VAL A 215 0.10 -16.13 12.78
C VAL A 215 1.26 -16.99 13.33
N SER A 216 2.49 -16.93 12.80
CA SER A 216 3.60 -17.79 13.27
C SER A 216 3.90 -17.57 14.74
N GLY A 217 3.95 -16.31 15.17
CA GLY A 217 4.12 -15.86 16.55
C GLY A 217 2.98 -16.32 17.44
N ALA A 218 1.73 -16.07 17.03
CA ALA A 218 0.52 -16.49 17.73
C ALA A 218 0.47 -18.01 18.00
N VAL A 219 0.99 -18.82 17.06
CA VAL A 219 1.05 -20.29 17.16
C VAL A 219 2.44 -20.83 17.56
N ALA A 220 3.33 -19.97 18.06
CA ALA A 220 4.71 -20.35 18.39
C ALA A 220 4.80 -21.40 19.50
N GLU A 221 5.96 -22.07 19.53
CA GLU A 221 6.40 -23.09 20.51
C GLU A 221 5.55 -24.37 20.65
N ARG A 222 4.31 -24.43 20.13
CA ARG A 222 3.39 -25.58 20.30
C ARG A 222 2.76 -26.11 19.01
N CYS A 223 2.63 -25.30 17.96
CA CYS A 223 2.04 -25.76 16.70
C CYS A 223 2.92 -26.80 15.99
N ARG A 224 2.29 -27.88 15.51
CA ARG A 224 2.95 -28.86 14.64
C ARG A 224 3.21 -28.23 13.27
N PHE A 225 4.46 -28.32 12.82
CA PHE A 225 4.96 -27.69 11.59
C PHE A 225 4.08 -27.92 10.36
N VAL A 226 3.70 -29.16 10.04
CA VAL A 226 2.83 -29.48 8.89
C VAL A 226 1.44 -28.84 9.01
N GLY A 227 0.88 -28.76 10.23
CA GLY A 227 -0.38 -28.08 10.47
C GLY A 227 -0.30 -26.58 10.22
N TYR A 228 0.85 -25.96 10.54
CA TYR A 228 1.11 -24.56 10.21
C TYR A 228 1.20 -24.32 8.70
N LEU A 229 1.93 -25.18 7.96
CA LEU A 229 2.06 -25.05 6.50
C LEU A 229 0.70 -25.15 5.78
N ILE A 230 -0.18 -26.06 6.21
CA ILE A 230 -1.56 -26.14 5.70
C ILE A 230 -2.34 -24.87 6.06
N TYR A 231 -2.21 -24.38 7.29
CA TYR A 231 -2.92 -23.18 7.76
C TYR A 231 -2.54 -21.93 6.95
N GLN A 232 -1.24 -21.63 6.81
CA GLN A 232 -0.78 -20.46 6.04
C GLN A 232 -1.12 -20.59 4.55
N SER A 233 -1.12 -21.82 4.00
CA SER A 233 -1.56 -22.06 2.62
C SER A 233 -3.04 -21.73 2.44
N VAL A 234 -3.93 -22.12 3.36
CA VAL A 234 -5.36 -21.77 3.27
C VAL A 234 -5.60 -20.27 3.50
N LEU A 235 -4.80 -19.64 4.36
CA LEU A 235 -4.85 -18.20 4.60
C LEU A 235 -4.48 -17.41 3.32
N ILE A 236 -3.33 -17.71 2.71
CA ILE A 236 -2.85 -17.04 1.48
C ILE A 236 -3.66 -17.45 0.24
N ALA A 237 -4.16 -18.69 0.16
CA ALA A 237 -4.94 -19.17 -0.99
C ALA A 237 -6.39 -18.68 -1.01
N PHE A 238 -6.96 -18.29 0.14
CA PHE A 238 -8.42 -18.04 0.21
C PHE A 238 -8.80 -16.94 1.20
N VAL A 239 -8.47 -17.08 2.50
CA VAL A 239 -9.04 -16.18 3.53
C VAL A 239 -8.55 -14.74 3.38
N TYR A 240 -7.25 -14.53 3.16
CA TYR A 240 -6.69 -13.21 2.87
C TYR A 240 -7.15 -12.64 1.52
N PRO A 241 -6.97 -13.32 0.36
CA PRO A 241 -7.31 -12.75 -0.94
C PRO A 241 -8.81 -12.43 -1.11
N VAL A 242 -9.71 -13.18 -0.47
CA VAL A 242 -11.15 -12.84 -0.45
C VAL A 242 -11.38 -11.46 0.21
N VAL A 243 -10.73 -11.16 1.34
CA VAL A 243 -10.86 -9.86 2.01
C VAL A 243 -10.15 -8.75 1.22
N VAL A 244 -9.00 -9.05 0.59
CA VAL A 244 -8.36 -8.15 -0.37
C VAL A 244 -9.32 -7.80 -1.51
N HIS A 245 -10.04 -8.78 -2.07
CA HIS A 245 -11.00 -8.52 -3.13
C HIS A 245 -12.12 -7.59 -2.66
N TRP A 246 -12.64 -7.76 -1.43
CA TRP A 246 -13.71 -6.90 -0.92
C TRP A 246 -13.32 -5.43 -0.83
N VAL A 247 -12.06 -5.12 -0.46
CA VAL A 247 -11.62 -3.78 -0.04
C VAL A 247 -10.69 -3.09 -1.05
N TRP A 248 -9.82 -3.84 -1.74
CA TRP A 248 -8.79 -3.32 -2.65
C TRP A 248 -8.98 -3.70 -4.12
N SER A 249 -9.90 -4.62 -4.44
CA SER A 249 -10.34 -4.75 -5.83
C SER A 249 -11.26 -3.60 -6.20
N THR A 250 -11.17 -3.12 -7.43
CA THR A 250 -12.11 -2.14 -8.02
C THR A 250 -13.53 -2.70 -8.14
N GLU A 251 -13.63 -4.02 -8.08
CA GLU A 251 -14.84 -4.82 -8.14
C GLU A 251 -15.46 -5.13 -6.75
N GLY A 252 -14.77 -4.78 -5.66
CA GLY A 252 -15.08 -5.23 -4.30
C GLY A 252 -16.24 -4.50 -3.63
N TRP A 253 -17.12 -5.24 -2.93
CA TRP A 253 -18.32 -4.68 -2.29
C TRP A 253 -18.09 -3.70 -1.12
N LEU A 254 -16.87 -3.63 -0.58
CA LEU A 254 -16.41 -2.62 0.39
C LEU A 254 -15.44 -1.59 -0.22
N SER A 255 -15.13 -1.68 -1.51
CA SER A 255 -14.03 -0.93 -2.10
C SER A 255 -14.29 0.57 -2.09
N ALA A 256 -13.28 1.37 -1.71
CA ALA A 256 -13.30 2.82 -1.96
C ALA A 256 -13.25 3.15 -3.47
N PHE A 257 -12.88 2.17 -4.30
CA PHE A 257 -12.73 2.28 -5.75
C PHE A 257 -13.82 1.47 -6.49
N PHE A 258 -15.00 1.27 -5.89
CA PHE A 258 -16.03 0.41 -6.45
C PHE A 258 -16.56 0.92 -7.80
N VAL A 259 -16.35 0.13 -8.85
CA VAL A 259 -16.90 0.33 -10.20
C VAL A 259 -18.11 -0.59 -10.38
N PRO A 260 -19.33 -0.06 -10.60
CA PRO A 260 -20.49 -0.87 -10.94
C PRO A 260 -20.29 -1.58 -12.29
N PRO A 261 -20.27 -2.92 -12.35
CA PRO A 261 -19.99 -3.66 -13.57
C PRO A 261 -21.25 -3.77 -14.44
N ASN A 262 -21.15 -3.30 -15.69
CA ASN A 262 -22.24 -3.29 -16.68
C ASN A 262 -23.53 -2.60 -16.18
N THR A 263 -23.48 -1.29 -15.92
CA THR A 263 -24.70 -0.47 -16.00
C THR A 263 -25.08 -0.29 -17.47
N ASP A 264 -26.26 -0.78 -17.87
CA ASP A 264 -26.89 -0.33 -19.11
C ASP A 264 -27.41 1.12 -18.95
N ASP A 265 -27.85 1.75 -20.05
CA ASP A 265 -28.44 3.11 -20.05
C ASP A 265 -29.70 3.27 -19.15
N ARG A 266 -30.12 2.19 -18.49
CA ARG A 266 -31.30 2.10 -17.60
C ARG A 266 -30.92 1.80 -16.15
N GLY A 267 -29.62 1.65 -15.85
CA GLY A 267 -29.12 1.41 -14.49
C GLY A 267 -29.36 -0.01 -13.96
N THR A 268 -29.57 -1.00 -14.84
CA THR A 268 -29.66 -2.41 -14.42
C THR A 268 -28.29 -3.07 -14.45
N CYS A 269 -28.00 -3.94 -13.47
CA CYS A 269 -26.75 -4.71 -13.39
C CYS A 269 -27.00 -6.14 -12.85
N ASP A 270 -26.17 -7.09 -13.27
CA ASP A 270 -26.25 -8.51 -12.85
C ASP A 270 -25.41 -8.80 -11.58
N GLY A 271 -25.58 -8.03 -10.50
CA GLY A 271 -24.82 -8.25 -9.26
C GLY A 271 -25.06 -7.24 -8.15
N VAL A 272 -23.98 -6.82 -7.50
CA VAL A 272 -23.98 -5.68 -6.57
C VAL A 272 -23.96 -4.41 -7.42
N CYS A 273 -25.06 -3.66 -7.48
CA CYS A 273 -25.17 -2.46 -8.32
C CYS A 273 -24.81 -1.16 -7.59
N GLU A 274 -24.80 -1.18 -6.25
CA GLU A 274 -24.46 -0.06 -5.39
C GLU A 274 -23.41 -0.49 -4.36
N ASN A 275 -22.46 0.38 -4.05
CA ASN A 275 -21.50 0.16 -2.98
C ASN A 275 -22.24 0.15 -1.63
N LEU A 276 -22.27 -1.01 -0.95
CA LEU A 276 -23.14 -1.23 0.21
C LEU A 276 -22.90 -0.25 1.37
N PHE A 277 -21.72 0.37 1.44
CA PHE A 277 -21.34 1.33 2.49
C PHE A 277 -20.65 2.60 1.99
N ASN A 278 -20.68 2.91 0.69
CA ASN A 278 -19.88 3.97 0.03
C ASN A 278 -18.34 3.81 0.17
N GLY A 279 -17.88 2.59 0.42
CA GLY A 279 -16.45 2.24 0.48
C GLY A 279 -15.83 2.39 1.86
N ILE A 280 -14.76 1.62 2.12
CA ILE A 280 -13.97 1.69 3.35
C ILE A 280 -12.58 2.29 3.09
N VAL A 281 -12.18 3.22 3.95
CA VAL A 281 -10.81 3.77 3.96
C VAL A 281 -9.90 2.79 4.70
N ASP A 282 -9.18 1.96 3.95
CA ASP A 282 -8.11 1.11 4.46
C ASP A 282 -6.88 1.17 3.54
N PHE A 283 -6.13 2.27 3.61
CA PHE A 283 -5.10 2.64 2.64
C PHE A 283 -3.96 1.63 2.51
N ALA A 284 -3.47 1.08 3.64
CA ALA A 284 -2.37 0.10 3.67
C ALA A 284 -2.68 -1.17 4.48
N GLY A 285 -3.88 -1.33 5.07
CA GLY A 285 -4.33 -2.65 5.55
C GLY A 285 -4.40 -2.84 7.07
N SER A 286 -4.87 -1.85 7.83
CA SER A 286 -5.28 -2.11 9.23
C SER A 286 -6.40 -3.15 9.26
N GLY A 287 -7.31 -3.13 8.30
CA GLY A 287 -8.28 -4.19 8.06
C GLY A 287 -7.67 -5.37 7.32
N VAL A 288 -7.35 -5.18 6.04
CA VAL A 288 -7.05 -6.25 5.07
C VAL A 288 -5.87 -7.14 5.48
N VAL A 289 -4.81 -6.58 6.06
CA VAL A 289 -3.65 -7.34 6.55
C VAL A 289 -3.77 -7.62 8.05
N HIS A 290 -3.89 -6.57 8.88
CA HIS A 290 -3.70 -6.72 10.32
C HIS A 290 -4.93 -7.28 11.05
N LEU A 291 -6.15 -6.81 10.75
CA LEU A 291 -7.36 -7.40 11.33
C LEU A 291 -7.56 -8.84 10.86
N VAL A 292 -7.29 -9.15 9.58
CA VAL A 292 -7.35 -10.53 9.05
C VAL A 292 -6.31 -11.43 9.73
N GLY A 293 -5.02 -11.06 9.66
CA GLY A 293 -3.93 -11.82 10.28
C GLY A 293 -4.09 -11.95 11.80
N GLY A 294 -4.55 -10.89 12.47
CA GLY A 294 -4.85 -10.88 13.91
C GLY A 294 -6.06 -11.76 14.28
N THR A 295 -7.07 -11.87 13.41
CA THR A 295 -8.20 -12.79 13.60
C THR A 295 -7.77 -14.23 13.43
N ALA A 296 -6.93 -14.51 12.43
CA ALA A 296 -6.29 -15.81 12.23
C ALA A 296 -5.39 -16.19 13.43
N ALA A 297 -4.59 -15.24 13.94
CA ALA A 297 -3.79 -15.37 15.15
C ALA A 297 -4.66 -15.72 16.38
N LEU A 298 -5.75 -14.98 16.64
CA LEU A 298 -6.60 -15.20 17.81
C LEU A 298 -7.24 -16.58 17.81
N TRP A 299 -7.87 -16.95 16.70
CA TRP A 299 -8.57 -18.25 16.58
C TRP A 299 -7.59 -19.42 16.60
N SER A 300 -6.44 -19.31 15.94
CA SER A 300 -5.42 -20.37 15.99
C SER A 300 -4.79 -20.48 17.39
N ALA A 301 -4.53 -19.37 18.08
CA ALA A 301 -4.02 -19.39 19.46
C ALA A 301 -5.02 -20.00 20.45
N TYR A 302 -6.32 -19.72 20.28
CA TYR A 302 -7.41 -20.33 21.05
C TYR A 302 -7.54 -21.84 20.78
N ILE A 303 -7.62 -22.25 19.51
CA ILE A 303 -7.82 -23.66 19.11
C ILE A 303 -6.63 -24.56 19.50
N LEU A 304 -5.40 -24.05 19.43
CA LEU A 304 -4.21 -24.80 19.87
C LEU A 304 -4.08 -24.90 21.39
N GLY A 305 -4.78 -24.04 22.13
CA GLY A 305 -4.64 -23.91 23.58
C GLY A 305 -3.27 -23.38 24.04
N PRO A 306 -3.06 -23.29 25.36
CA PRO A 306 -1.90 -22.63 25.94
C PRO A 306 -0.62 -23.48 25.95
N ARG A 307 0.54 -22.82 25.92
CA ARG A 307 1.83 -23.49 26.13
C ARG A 307 1.92 -24.09 27.53
N ILE A 308 2.51 -25.28 27.63
CA ILE A 308 2.78 -25.93 28.92
C ILE A 308 3.58 -24.97 29.81
N GLY A 309 3.05 -24.72 31.01
CA GLY A 309 3.58 -23.81 32.02
C GLY A 309 2.99 -22.39 32.00
N ARG A 310 2.30 -21.94 30.93
CA ARG A 310 1.76 -20.57 30.83
C ARG A 310 0.75 -20.25 31.92
N PHE A 311 -0.18 -21.16 32.16
CA PHE A 311 -1.26 -20.99 33.14
C PHE A 311 -1.27 -22.18 34.11
N GLY A 312 -1.18 -21.91 35.41
CA GLY A 312 -1.18 -22.92 36.46
C GLY A 312 -2.58 -23.45 36.78
N SER A 313 -2.65 -24.62 37.42
CA SER A 313 -3.89 -25.22 37.94
C SER A 313 -4.62 -24.31 38.93
N ASN A 314 -3.87 -23.52 39.70
CA ASN A 314 -4.38 -22.72 40.81
C ASN A 314 -4.83 -21.30 40.37
N GLY A 315 -4.89 -21.04 39.06
CA GLY A 315 -5.21 -19.73 38.48
C GLY A 315 -3.98 -18.99 37.93
N GLU A 316 -2.79 -19.20 38.53
CA GLU A 316 -1.51 -18.54 38.21
C GLU A 316 -1.24 -18.27 36.73
N VAL A 317 -0.67 -17.10 36.44
CA VAL A 317 -0.28 -16.64 35.09
C VAL A 317 1.23 -16.45 35.04
N ASN A 318 1.95 -17.38 34.42
CA ASN A 318 3.40 -17.33 34.29
C ASN A 318 3.76 -16.73 32.93
N ASP A 319 4.31 -15.51 32.90
CA ASP A 319 4.83 -14.91 31.67
C ASP A 319 6.14 -15.59 31.25
N LEU A 320 6.06 -16.38 30.18
CA LEU A 320 7.15 -17.20 29.64
C LEU A 320 8.18 -16.31 28.95
N GLN A 321 9.33 -16.13 29.59
CA GLN A 321 10.32 -15.10 29.24
C GLN A 321 10.92 -15.28 27.83
N PRO A 322 11.15 -14.17 27.09
CA PRO A 322 11.83 -14.15 25.81
C PRO A 322 13.32 -14.48 25.98
N HIS A 323 13.94 -15.12 24.99
CA HIS A 323 15.37 -15.51 25.12
C HIS A 323 16.35 -14.43 24.64
N SER A 324 15.91 -13.47 23.83
CA SER A 324 16.76 -12.36 23.37
C SER A 324 15.94 -11.12 23.03
N LEU A 325 15.73 -10.26 24.03
CA LEU A 325 15.16 -8.92 23.82
C LEU A 325 15.96 -8.06 22.81
N PRO A 326 17.31 -8.08 22.75
CA PRO A 326 18.05 -7.34 21.73
C PRO A 326 17.72 -7.79 20.30
N LEU A 327 17.49 -9.09 20.08
CA LEU A 327 17.05 -9.61 18.77
C LEU A 327 15.60 -9.20 18.47
N ALA A 328 14.73 -9.18 19.49
CA ALA A 328 13.36 -8.69 19.34
C ALA A 328 13.31 -7.19 18.98
N THR A 329 14.13 -6.37 19.62
CA THR A 329 14.28 -4.93 19.28
C THR A 329 14.78 -4.73 17.86
N LEU A 330 15.79 -5.50 17.42
CA LEU A 330 16.25 -5.47 16.04
C LEU A 330 15.12 -5.83 15.06
N GLY A 331 14.29 -6.82 15.41
CA GLY A 331 13.08 -7.17 14.66
C GLY A 331 12.13 -5.98 14.47
N VAL A 332 11.75 -5.30 15.54
CA VAL A 332 10.86 -4.12 15.47
C VAL A 332 11.48 -2.96 14.68
N LEU A 333 12.79 -2.72 14.81
CA LEU A 333 13.47 -1.68 14.02
C LEU A 333 13.47 -1.99 12.51
N ILE A 334 13.67 -3.26 12.13
CA ILE A 334 13.56 -3.72 10.74
C ILE A 334 12.11 -3.61 10.26
N MET A 335 11.12 -3.97 11.10
CA MET A 335 9.69 -3.84 10.76
C MET A 335 9.28 -2.37 10.56
N TRP A 336 9.72 -1.44 11.42
CA TRP A 336 9.46 0.00 11.26
C TRP A 336 10.07 0.52 9.95
N PHE A 337 11.32 0.17 9.63
CA PHE A 337 11.92 0.52 8.34
C PHE A 337 11.12 -0.04 7.15
N GLY A 338 10.74 -1.32 7.20
CA GLY A 338 9.91 -1.94 6.17
C GLY A 338 8.51 -1.32 6.05
N TRP A 339 8.00 -0.75 7.14
CA TRP A 339 6.71 -0.06 7.19
C TRP A 339 6.65 1.22 6.36
N TYR A 340 7.78 1.84 6.02
CA TYR A 340 7.79 2.90 5.02
C TYR A 340 7.52 2.36 3.61
N GLY A 341 7.94 1.13 3.30
CA GLY A 341 7.51 0.43 2.09
C GLY A 341 6.02 0.08 2.15
N PHE A 342 5.56 -0.43 3.29
CA PHE A 342 4.17 -0.83 3.52
C PHE A 342 3.20 0.34 3.35
N ASN A 343 3.38 1.39 4.16
CA ASN A 343 2.50 2.55 4.14
C ASN A 343 2.78 3.44 2.93
N CYS A 344 4.00 3.96 2.74
CA CYS A 344 4.25 4.94 1.68
C CYS A 344 4.12 4.32 0.29
N GLY A 345 4.54 3.06 0.11
CA GLY A 345 4.35 2.32 -1.14
C GLY A 345 2.89 2.10 -1.52
N SER A 346 1.95 2.21 -0.58
CA SER A 346 0.51 2.11 -0.85
C SER A 346 -0.08 3.37 -1.52
N THR A 347 0.71 4.41 -1.82
CA THR A 347 0.35 5.37 -2.88
C THR A 347 0.36 4.72 -4.26
N LEU A 348 1.10 3.61 -4.41
CA LEU A 348 1.33 2.79 -5.60
C LEU A 348 2.03 3.51 -6.76
N ALA A 349 2.18 4.84 -6.68
CA ALA A 349 2.86 5.74 -7.62
C ALA A 349 3.47 6.95 -6.89
N LEU A 350 4.35 7.68 -7.57
CA LEU A 350 4.91 8.98 -7.17
C LEU A 350 4.55 10.11 -8.16
N ALA A 351 4.25 9.77 -9.40
CA ALA A 351 3.79 10.70 -10.42
C ALA A 351 2.50 11.45 -10.00
N ASP A 352 2.14 12.48 -10.77
CA ASP A 352 0.87 13.22 -10.66
C ASP A 352 0.58 13.79 -9.25
N GLY A 353 1.66 14.09 -8.49
CA GLY A 353 1.60 14.66 -7.14
C GLY A 353 1.61 13.63 -6.00
N LEU A 354 1.51 12.33 -6.29
CA LEU A 354 1.43 11.28 -5.25
C LEU A 354 2.70 11.16 -4.40
N TRP A 355 3.84 11.67 -4.87
CA TRP A 355 5.05 11.86 -4.06
C TRP A 355 4.81 12.68 -2.78
N TYR A 356 3.91 13.66 -2.81
CA TYR A 356 3.58 14.47 -1.63
C TYR A 356 2.75 13.66 -0.62
N VAL A 357 1.82 12.84 -1.11
CA VAL A 357 1.06 11.90 -0.28
C VAL A 357 2.01 10.89 0.37
N ALA A 358 2.93 10.29 -0.40
CA ALA A 358 3.95 9.37 0.11
C ALA A 358 4.85 10.01 1.19
N ALA A 359 5.28 11.25 0.98
CA ALA A 359 6.07 12.00 1.96
C ALA A 359 5.29 12.26 3.26
N LYS A 360 4.01 12.66 3.18
CA LYS A 360 3.16 12.86 4.37
C LYS A 360 2.88 11.53 5.08
N VAL A 361 2.62 10.46 4.34
CA VAL A 361 2.43 9.09 4.87
C VAL A 361 3.65 8.64 5.68
N ALA A 362 4.88 8.96 5.25
CA ALA A 362 6.09 8.67 6.03
C ALA A 362 6.09 9.39 7.40
N VAL A 363 5.65 10.65 7.45
CA VAL A 363 5.54 11.43 8.70
C VAL A 363 4.45 10.85 9.61
N VAL A 364 3.26 10.56 9.07
CA VAL A 364 2.14 9.97 9.85
C VAL A 364 2.53 8.60 10.43
N THR A 365 3.20 7.76 9.63
CA THR A 365 3.73 6.45 10.05
C THR A 365 4.75 6.59 11.18
N THR A 366 5.71 7.53 11.05
CA THR A 366 6.73 7.81 12.07
C THR A 366 6.10 8.30 13.38
N LEU A 367 5.13 9.21 13.29
CA LEU A 367 4.46 9.77 14.45
C LEU A 367 3.56 8.75 15.16
N SER A 368 2.89 7.85 14.42
CA SER A 368 2.09 6.79 15.03
C SER A 368 2.94 5.72 15.72
N ALA A 369 4.07 5.32 15.12
CA ALA A 369 5.05 4.44 15.76
C ALA A 369 5.62 5.04 17.07
N ALA A 370 6.01 6.32 17.03
CA ALA A 370 6.45 7.05 18.21
C ALA A 370 5.34 7.20 19.26
N GLY A 371 4.10 7.50 18.83
CA GLY A 371 2.92 7.57 19.67
C GLY A 371 2.64 6.26 20.39
N GLY A 372 2.80 5.13 19.70
CA GLY A 372 2.65 3.80 20.28
C GLY A 372 3.73 3.45 21.33
N GLY A 373 5.00 3.74 21.03
CA GLY A 373 6.09 3.54 21.99
C GLY A 373 5.95 4.44 23.24
N CYS A 374 5.74 5.73 23.03
CA CYS A 374 5.52 6.69 24.12
C CYS A 374 4.23 6.41 24.91
N GLY A 375 3.16 5.98 24.23
CA GLY A 375 1.88 5.63 24.83
C GLY A 375 1.99 4.48 25.83
N THR A 376 2.74 3.42 25.51
CA THR A 376 3.05 2.34 26.47
C THR A 376 3.84 2.88 27.68
N VAL A 377 4.86 3.71 27.46
CA VAL A 377 5.66 4.27 28.57
C VAL A 377 4.80 5.15 29.49
N ILE A 378 3.95 6.01 28.92
CA ILE A 378 2.99 6.85 29.65
C ILE A 378 2.01 5.97 30.44
N LEU A 379 1.47 4.91 29.85
CA LEU A 379 0.56 3.99 30.53
C LEU A 379 1.26 3.27 31.71
N GLY A 380 2.50 2.81 31.51
CA GLY A 380 3.32 2.23 32.57
C GLY A 380 3.54 3.19 33.74
N MET A 381 3.85 4.46 33.46
CA MET A 381 3.97 5.51 34.48
C MET A 381 2.64 5.78 35.22
N ILE A 382 1.51 5.88 34.50
CA ILE A 382 0.18 6.06 35.09
C ILE A 382 -0.20 4.88 36.01
N MET A 383 0.05 3.65 35.55
CA MET A 383 -0.20 2.42 36.30
C MET A 383 0.87 2.12 37.38
N ARG A 384 1.87 2.99 37.52
CA ARG A 384 3.03 2.84 38.43
C ARG A 384 3.75 1.49 38.29
N GLN A 385 3.83 0.97 37.06
CA GLN A 385 4.54 -0.25 36.72
C GLN A 385 5.99 0.06 36.30
N PRO A 386 6.94 -0.89 36.46
CA PRO A 386 8.24 -0.77 35.82
C PRO A 386 8.07 -0.75 34.29
N ILE A 387 8.89 0.04 33.60
CA ILE A 387 8.88 0.10 32.14
C ILE A 387 9.67 -1.11 31.59
N ASP A 388 8.93 -2.11 31.13
CA ASP A 388 9.48 -3.26 30.39
C ASP A 388 9.60 -2.92 28.90
N LEU A 389 10.65 -3.42 28.27
CA LEU A 389 10.95 -3.25 26.86
C LEU A 389 9.96 -4.03 25.96
N ALA A 390 9.54 -5.24 26.33
CA ALA A 390 8.67 -6.05 25.46
C ALA A 390 7.30 -5.40 25.19
N PRO A 391 6.58 -4.85 26.20
CA PRO A 391 5.37 -4.05 25.94
C PRO A 391 5.62 -2.78 25.12
N VAL A 392 6.79 -2.14 25.23
CA VAL A 392 7.12 -0.94 24.45
C VAL A 392 7.37 -1.29 22.99
N LEU A 393 8.04 -2.41 22.70
CA LEU A 393 8.19 -2.97 21.35
C LEU A 393 6.81 -3.25 20.72
N ASN A 394 5.91 -3.92 21.44
CA ASN A 394 4.53 -4.14 20.98
C ASN A 394 3.70 -2.86 20.89
N GLY A 395 3.99 -1.84 21.71
CA GLY A 395 3.38 -0.51 21.59
C GLY A 395 3.74 0.19 20.27
N ILE A 396 5.02 0.17 19.89
CA ILE A 396 5.49 0.69 18.58
C ILE A 396 4.78 -0.02 17.43
N LEU A 397 4.73 -1.36 17.46
CA LEU A 397 4.02 -2.16 16.45
C LEU A 397 2.51 -1.85 16.43
N SER A 398 1.89 -1.65 17.58
CA SER A 398 0.47 -1.29 17.70
C SER A 398 0.16 0.04 17.01
N GLY A 399 1.04 1.03 17.18
CA GLY A 399 0.90 2.32 16.51
C GLY A 399 1.15 2.24 14.99
N LEU A 400 2.13 1.44 14.56
CA LEU A 400 2.35 1.15 13.14
C LEU A 400 1.10 0.51 12.51
N VAL A 401 0.55 -0.56 13.12
CA VAL A 401 -0.69 -1.23 12.68
C VAL A 401 -1.89 -0.29 12.61
N ALA A 402 -2.09 0.55 13.64
CA ALA A 402 -3.27 1.40 13.73
C ALA A 402 -3.29 2.52 12.69
N CYS A 403 -2.14 2.96 12.18
CA CYS A 403 -2.13 4.02 11.17
C CYS A 403 -2.41 3.54 9.75
N CYS A 404 -2.17 2.26 9.41
CA CYS A 404 -2.20 1.76 8.02
C CYS A 404 -3.49 2.15 7.25
N ALA A 405 -4.67 2.08 7.87
CA ALA A 405 -5.91 2.45 7.21
C ALA A 405 -6.01 3.94 6.82
N GLY A 406 -5.66 4.83 7.75
CA GLY A 406 -5.81 6.28 7.57
C GLY A 406 -4.51 7.04 7.27
N THR A 407 -3.37 6.38 7.11
CA THR A 407 -2.05 7.05 7.08
C THR A 407 -1.92 8.11 5.97
N ALA A 408 -2.64 7.97 4.85
CA ALA A 408 -2.73 8.97 3.80
C ALA A 408 -3.84 10.02 4.02
N THR A 409 -4.90 9.70 4.75
CA THR A 409 -6.08 10.55 4.98
C THR A 409 -6.00 11.39 6.26
N PHE A 410 -5.14 11.00 7.20
CA PHE A 410 -4.86 11.71 8.44
C PHE A 410 -4.00 12.96 8.25
N GLU A 411 -4.13 13.89 9.20
CA GLU A 411 -3.10 14.89 9.49
C GLU A 411 -1.96 14.27 10.32
N PRO A 412 -0.72 14.80 10.25
CA PRO A 412 0.43 14.30 11.03
C PRO A 412 0.15 14.13 12.53
N PHE A 413 -0.56 15.07 13.16
CA PHE A 413 -0.88 14.99 14.60
C PHE A 413 -1.85 13.85 14.93
N ALA A 414 -2.76 13.51 14.00
CA ALA A 414 -3.72 12.43 14.21
C ALA A 414 -3.00 11.07 14.25
N GLY A 415 -1.93 10.87 13.45
CA GLY A 415 -1.06 9.71 13.55
C GLY A 415 -0.51 9.49 14.97
N LEU A 416 0.03 10.55 15.60
CA LEU A 416 0.54 10.48 16.98
C LEU A 416 -0.54 10.04 17.98
N VAL A 417 -1.76 10.58 17.85
CA VAL A 417 -2.89 10.25 18.73
C VAL A 417 -3.38 8.82 18.51
N VAL A 418 -3.52 8.39 17.25
CA VAL A 418 -3.92 7.04 16.86
C VAL A 418 -2.96 6.00 17.44
N GLY A 419 -1.65 6.24 17.31
CA GLY A 419 -0.61 5.37 17.88
C GLY A 419 -0.64 5.30 19.41
N LEU A 420 -0.81 6.44 20.08
CA LEU A 420 -0.92 6.49 21.54
C LEU A 420 -2.12 5.65 22.03
N VAL A 421 -3.29 5.84 21.44
CA VAL A 421 -4.50 5.06 21.78
C VAL A 421 -4.31 3.57 21.46
N ALA A 422 -3.68 3.23 20.33
CA ALA A 422 -3.39 1.85 19.95
C ALA A 422 -2.56 1.10 21.01
N SER A 423 -1.53 1.74 21.58
CA SER A 423 -0.75 1.11 22.65
C SER A 423 -1.56 0.77 23.91
N TRP A 424 -2.59 1.58 24.22
CA TRP A 424 -3.46 1.36 25.38
C TRP A 424 -4.49 0.26 25.10
N LEU A 425 -5.02 0.21 23.87
CA LEU A 425 -5.90 -0.86 23.41
C LEU A 425 -5.17 -2.21 23.37
N TYR A 426 -3.92 -2.24 22.87
CA TYR A 426 -3.00 -3.38 22.97
C TYR A 426 -2.85 -3.88 24.41
N ALA A 427 -2.50 -2.99 25.35
CA ALA A 427 -2.28 -3.36 26.75
C ALA A 427 -3.55 -3.95 27.39
N GLY A 428 -4.72 -3.34 27.14
CA GLY A 428 -6.00 -3.86 27.59
C GLY A 428 -6.35 -5.23 26.97
N ALA A 429 -6.04 -5.43 25.69
CA ALA A 429 -6.29 -6.68 24.99
C ALA A 429 -5.37 -7.83 25.43
N SER A 430 -4.07 -7.56 25.66
CA SER A 430 -3.12 -8.53 26.25
C SER A 430 -3.59 -8.98 27.64
N ALA A 431 -3.98 -8.04 28.52
CA ALA A 431 -4.58 -8.36 29.81
C ALA A 431 -5.89 -9.16 29.66
N GLY A 432 -6.69 -8.87 28.63
CA GLY A 432 -7.87 -9.64 28.24
C GLY A 432 -7.55 -11.10 27.90
N LEU A 433 -6.55 -11.37 27.05
CA LEU A 433 -6.13 -12.74 26.72
C LEU A 433 -5.63 -13.50 27.95
N LYS A 434 -4.81 -12.88 28.80
CA LYS A 434 -4.36 -13.47 30.07
C LYS A 434 -5.55 -13.85 30.97
N LYS A 435 -6.58 -13.00 31.05
CA LYS A 435 -7.82 -13.27 31.81
C LYS A 435 -8.67 -14.39 31.19
N LEU A 436 -8.72 -14.48 29.87
CA LEU A 436 -9.42 -15.55 29.11
C LEU A 436 -8.61 -16.86 29.04
N ARG A 437 -7.39 -16.89 29.59
CA ARG A 437 -6.44 -18.03 29.54
C ARG A 437 -6.08 -18.44 28.10
N ILE A 438 -6.09 -17.47 27.19
CA ILE A 438 -5.57 -17.60 25.82
C ILE A 438 -4.08 -17.22 25.85
N ASP A 439 -3.24 -18.04 25.22
CA ASP A 439 -1.80 -17.83 25.16
C ASP A 439 -1.38 -17.46 23.74
N ASP A 440 -1.34 -16.15 23.47
CA ASP A 440 -0.63 -15.61 22.34
C ASP A 440 0.84 -15.36 22.75
N PRO A 441 1.83 -16.08 22.17
CA PRO A 441 3.21 -15.96 22.60
C PRO A 441 3.87 -14.60 22.40
N LEU A 442 3.34 -13.77 21.50
CA LEU A 442 3.87 -12.46 21.14
C LEU A 442 2.89 -11.32 21.41
N ASP A 443 1.67 -11.63 21.88
CA ASP A 443 0.51 -10.74 21.77
C ASP A 443 0.23 -10.29 20.32
N ALA A 444 0.45 -11.17 19.33
CA ALA A 444 0.18 -10.88 17.91
C ALA A 444 -1.29 -10.49 17.68
N SER A 445 -2.23 -11.12 18.37
CA SER A 445 -3.66 -10.79 18.27
C SER A 445 -3.99 -9.42 18.90
N PRO A 446 -3.58 -9.09 20.14
CA PRO A 446 -3.65 -7.72 20.66
C PRO A 446 -3.00 -6.66 19.75
N VAL A 447 -1.82 -6.95 19.17
CA VAL A 447 -1.11 -6.00 18.29
C VAL A 447 -1.83 -5.83 16.95
N HIS A 448 -2.32 -6.90 16.31
CA HIS A 448 -2.84 -6.84 14.94
C HIS A 448 -4.38 -6.82 14.84
N LEU A 449 -5.12 -7.62 15.61
CA LEU A 449 -6.60 -7.62 15.57
C LEU A 449 -7.18 -6.34 16.15
N VAL A 450 -6.78 -5.99 17.38
CA VAL A 450 -7.41 -4.88 18.10
C VAL A 450 -7.01 -3.55 17.49
N ASN A 451 -5.73 -3.38 17.14
CA ASN A 451 -5.28 -2.16 16.48
C ASN A 451 -5.63 -2.10 15.00
N GLY A 452 -5.84 -3.25 14.34
CA GLY A 452 -6.39 -3.32 12.99
C GLY A 452 -7.81 -2.76 12.94
N ALA A 453 -8.68 -3.24 13.85
CA ALA A 453 -10.02 -2.69 14.03
C ALA A 453 -10.00 -1.21 14.47
N TRP A 454 -9.11 -0.82 15.40
CA TRP A 454 -8.95 0.58 15.79
C TRP A 454 -8.50 1.46 14.63
N GLY A 455 -7.63 0.99 13.74
CA GLY A 455 -7.17 1.76 12.58
C GLY A 455 -8.31 2.09 11.61
N LEU A 456 -9.20 1.14 11.34
CA LEU A 456 -10.43 1.39 10.55
C LEU A 456 -11.37 2.39 11.23
N ILE A 457 -11.56 2.26 12.54
CA ILE A 457 -12.39 3.19 13.33
C ILE A 457 -11.77 4.60 13.35
N ALA A 458 -10.46 4.69 13.55
CA ALA A 458 -9.70 5.93 13.53
C ALA A 458 -9.74 6.60 12.15
N ALA A 459 -9.64 5.83 11.05
CA ALA A 459 -9.82 6.33 9.70
C ALA A 459 -11.20 7.01 9.54
N GLY A 460 -12.27 6.38 10.02
CA GLY A 460 -13.61 6.99 10.02
C GLY A 460 -13.79 8.21 10.93
N LEU A 461 -12.95 8.38 11.97
CA LEU A 461 -13.04 9.49 12.94
C LEU A 461 -12.12 10.68 12.65
N LEU A 462 -10.96 10.46 11.99
CA LEU A 462 -9.85 11.41 11.93
C LEU A 462 -9.33 11.69 10.51
N SER A 463 -9.91 11.08 9.47
CA SER A 463 -9.59 11.44 8.07
C SER A 463 -10.11 12.84 7.73
N THR A 464 -9.31 13.66 7.05
CA THR A 464 -9.78 14.95 6.51
C THR A 464 -10.24 14.80 5.06
N ARG A 465 -11.25 15.58 4.65
CA ARG A 465 -11.80 15.52 3.28
C ARG A 465 -10.72 15.79 2.23
N THR A 466 -9.90 16.81 2.44
CA THR A 466 -8.79 17.21 1.56
C THR A 466 -7.80 16.06 1.34
N ASN A 467 -7.35 15.42 2.43
CA ASN A 467 -6.41 14.31 2.36
C ASN A 467 -7.04 13.03 1.77
N THR A 468 -8.33 12.80 2.02
CA THR A 468 -9.07 11.69 1.41
C THR A 468 -9.14 11.86 -0.11
N ILE A 469 -9.45 13.07 -0.59
CA ILE A 469 -9.44 13.40 -2.02
C ILE A 469 -8.03 13.27 -2.63
N ALA A 470 -7.00 13.69 -1.89
CA ALA A 470 -5.61 13.57 -2.35
C ALA A 470 -5.10 12.11 -2.44
N ALA A 471 -5.69 11.18 -1.69
CA ALA A 471 -5.28 9.78 -1.65
C ALA A 471 -6.15 8.84 -2.53
N TYR A 472 -7.46 9.12 -2.62
CA TYR A 472 -8.46 8.26 -3.30
C TYR A 472 -9.14 8.92 -4.51
N GLY A 473 -8.83 10.19 -4.83
CA GLY A 473 -9.51 10.94 -5.88
C GLY A 473 -10.84 11.58 -5.43
N ASN A 474 -11.56 12.19 -6.37
CA ASN A 474 -12.75 12.97 -6.08
C ASN A 474 -14.06 12.21 -6.38
N PRO A 475 -14.87 11.84 -5.37
CA PRO A 475 -16.22 11.33 -5.61
C PRO A 475 -17.14 12.46 -6.08
N GLY A 476 -17.53 12.42 -7.36
CA GLY A 476 -18.56 13.31 -7.92
C GLY A 476 -19.98 13.00 -7.39
N PRO A 477 -21.01 13.79 -7.76
CA PRO A 477 -21.01 14.78 -8.85
C PRO A 477 -21.57 16.17 -8.46
N THR A 478 -20.79 17.25 -8.66
CA THR A 478 -21.34 18.62 -8.80
C THR A 478 -20.50 19.43 -9.77
N ASN A 479 -21.14 20.36 -10.51
CA ASN A 479 -20.46 21.39 -11.30
C ASN A 479 -19.96 22.56 -10.42
N GLN A 480 -19.43 22.23 -9.24
CA GLN A 480 -18.70 23.16 -8.39
C GLN A 480 -17.22 22.78 -8.49
N GLU A 481 -16.48 23.49 -9.34
CA GLU A 481 -15.03 23.54 -9.23
C GLU A 481 -14.67 23.89 -7.77
N PRO A 482 -13.81 23.11 -7.10
CA PRO A 482 -13.58 23.27 -5.68
C PRO A 482 -12.91 24.61 -5.39
N THR A 483 -13.60 25.46 -4.63
CA THR A 483 -13.28 26.89 -4.38
C THR A 483 -11.95 27.14 -3.69
N ASP A 484 -11.29 26.09 -3.21
CA ASP A 484 -10.18 26.13 -2.27
C ASP A 484 -8.85 25.69 -2.92
N PHE A 485 -8.83 25.47 -4.24
CA PHE A 485 -7.62 25.19 -5.02
C PHE A 485 -7.12 26.46 -5.71
N ILE A 486 -5.83 26.75 -5.57
CA ILE A 486 -5.18 27.84 -6.32
C ILE A 486 -4.70 27.28 -7.64
N PHE A 487 -5.23 27.82 -8.75
CA PHE A 487 -4.78 27.47 -10.09
C PHE A 487 -3.37 28.02 -10.36
N THR A 488 -2.49 27.18 -10.88
CA THR A 488 -1.26 27.63 -11.55
C THR A 488 -1.54 27.90 -13.04
N ASP A 489 -0.71 28.74 -13.69
CA ASP A 489 -0.83 29.06 -15.12
C ASP A 489 -0.70 27.83 -16.05
N SER A 490 -0.34 26.67 -15.51
CA SER A 490 -0.27 25.37 -16.18
C SER A 490 -1.55 24.51 -16.07
N GLY A 491 -2.59 24.96 -15.37
CA GLY A 491 -3.89 24.28 -15.28
C GLY A 491 -3.96 23.04 -14.37
N HIS A 492 -2.87 22.69 -13.68
CA HIS A 492 -2.86 21.57 -12.72
C HIS A 492 -3.34 21.99 -11.32
N LYS A 493 -4.01 21.08 -10.61
CA LYS A 493 -4.62 21.36 -9.29
C LYS A 493 -3.63 21.10 -8.16
N TYR A 494 -3.30 22.14 -7.38
CA TYR A 494 -2.44 22.08 -6.20
C TYR A 494 -3.05 22.79 -5.00
N TRP A 495 -2.58 22.44 -3.80
CA TRP A 495 -2.94 23.08 -2.53
C TRP A 495 -1.87 24.06 -2.06
N GLY A 496 -2.29 25.15 -1.41
CA GLY A 496 -1.40 26.03 -0.67
C GLY A 496 -2.13 26.66 0.52
N GLY A 497 -1.59 26.49 1.73
CA GLY A 497 -2.16 27.06 2.95
C GLY A 497 -1.56 26.52 4.25
N PHE A 498 -0.31 26.92 4.56
CA PHE A 498 0.27 26.74 5.90
C PHE A 498 -0.59 27.40 7.01
#